data_AF-A0A8S3IIV6-F1
#
_entry.id   AF-A0A8S3IIV6-F1
#
_cell.length_a   1.000
_cell.length_b   1.000
_cell.length_c   1.000
_cell.angle_alpha   90.00
_cell.angle_beta   90.00
_cell.angle_gamma   90.00
#
_symmetry.space_group_name_H-M   'P 1'
#
loop_
_entity.id
_entity.type
_entity.pdbx_description
1 polymer ?
#
loop_
_entity_poly.entity_id
_entity_poly.type
_entity_poly.pdbx_seq_one_letter_code
_entity_poly.pdbx_strand_id
1 'polypeptide(L)'
;KDEPERAELPDGWEPLLDKFRRLLLVRSLTPARFVKAANDYIVDSLGPKYGEGVVLDMEKMWDESDKCSPMICFLSMGSDPTVQIETLAKKKSIECNAISMGQGQEVHARRLLSQAYSSGNWVLLQNCHLSLDFCEEFLLQLTENTDRIHPDFRLWITTEVHPKFPIGLLQISIKYTAEPPQGVKAGLKRTFAGLTQEQQLEANTHEKWRPLLYAIAFLHTIVQERRKFGPLGWNIPYEFNQSDFNATVQFIQNYLDDMDSAK
;
A
#
# COMPACT_ATOMS: atom_id res chain seq x y z
N LYS A 1 -15.73 -22.31 24.77
CA LYS A 1 -14.57 -22.73 23.94
C LYS A 1 -14.17 -21.55 23.09
N ASP A 2 -12.88 -21.23 23.02
CA ASP A 2 -12.40 -20.01 22.36
C ASP A 2 -12.47 -20.06 20.82
N GLU A 3 -12.54 -21.25 20.23
CA GLU A 3 -12.64 -21.47 18.77
C GLU A 3 -13.81 -22.42 18.42
N PRO A 4 -15.09 -21.99 18.58
CA PRO A 4 -16.25 -22.81 18.24
C PRO A 4 -16.29 -23.22 16.77
N GLU A 5 -15.71 -22.41 15.87
CA GLU A 5 -15.64 -22.71 14.44
C GLU A 5 -14.79 -23.94 14.09
N ARG A 6 -13.92 -24.37 15.02
CA ARG A 6 -13.07 -25.59 14.88
C ARG A 6 -13.51 -26.73 15.79
N ALA A 7 -14.50 -26.52 16.65
CA ALA A 7 -15.02 -27.59 17.48
C ALA A 7 -15.72 -28.64 16.62
N GLU A 8 -15.66 -29.90 17.04
CA GLU A 8 -16.49 -30.96 16.46
C GLU A 8 -17.96 -30.59 16.61
N LEU A 9 -18.72 -30.79 15.54
CA LEU A 9 -20.15 -30.53 15.57
C LEU A 9 -20.86 -31.61 16.42
N PRO A 10 -21.85 -31.22 17.24
CA PRO A 10 -22.58 -32.17 18.08
C PRO A 10 -23.37 -33.17 17.22
N ASP A 11 -23.80 -34.26 17.86
CA ASP A 11 -24.75 -35.25 17.31
C ASP A 11 -24.34 -35.89 15.97
N GLY A 12 -23.03 -35.95 15.67
CA GLY A 12 -22.53 -36.62 14.47
C GLY A 12 -22.85 -35.88 13.16
N TRP A 13 -22.98 -34.56 13.20
CA TRP A 13 -23.24 -33.73 12.01
C TRP A 13 -21.99 -33.55 11.12
N GLU A 14 -20.80 -33.84 11.65
CA GLU A 14 -19.51 -33.73 10.97
C GLU A 14 -19.46 -34.44 9.60
N PRO A 15 -19.87 -35.73 9.45
CA PRO A 15 -19.92 -36.40 8.15
C PRO A 15 -21.02 -35.89 7.20
N LEU A 16 -22.03 -35.18 7.69
CA LEU A 16 -23.18 -34.71 6.90
C LEU A 16 -22.95 -33.32 6.28
N LEU A 17 -22.07 -32.54 6.89
CA LEU A 17 -21.79 -31.16 6.49
C LEU A 17 -20.46 -31.08 5.76
N ASP A 18 -20.54 -30.70 4.49
CA ASP A 18 -19.36 -30.21 3.78
C ASP A 18 -18.88 -28.88 4.40
N LYS A 19 -17.65 -28.46 4.06
CA LYS A 19 -17.06 -27.26 4.65
C LYS A 19 -17.85 -25.99 4.36
N PHE A 20 -18.56 -25.93 3.23
CA PHE A 20 -19.42 -24.80 2.90
C PHE A 20 -20.65 -24.73 3.81
N ARG A 21 -21.34 -25.85 4.05
CA ARG A 21 -22.47 -25.93 4.99
C ARG A 21 -22.03 -25.68 6.42
N ARG A 22 -20.82 -26.13 6.80
CA ARG A 22 -20.20 -25.78 8.09
C ARG A 22 -19.98 -24.26 8.22
N LEU A 23 -19.53 -23.60 7.16
CA LEU A 23 -19.39 -22.13 7.13
C LEU A 23 -20.75 -21.42 7.29
N LEU A 24 -21.81 -21.93 6.66
CA LEU A 24 -23.17 -21.41 6.83
C LEU A 24 -23.64 -21.52 8.29
N LEU A 25 -23.32 -22.62 8.97
CA LEU A 25 -23.64 -22.80 10.39
C LEU A 25 -22.89 -21.79 11.26
N VAL A 26 -21.59 -21.55 11.01
CA VAL A 26 -20.81 -20.51 11.71
C VAL A 26 -21.39 -19.12 11.45
N ARG A 27 -21.84 -18.83 10.21
CA ARG A 27 -22.50 -17.56 9.87
C ARG A 27 -23.79 -17.36 10.67
N SER A 28 -24.58 -18.41 10.86
CA SER A 28 -25.87 -18.34 11.57
C SER A 28 -25.72 -18.27 13.09
N LEU A 29 -24.76 -19.00 13.68
CA LEU A 29 -24.62 -19.09 15.14
C LEU A 29 -23.60 -18.10 15.72
N THR A 30 -22.52 -17.82 15.00
CA THR A 30 -21.42 -16.98 15.48
C THR A 30 -20.91 -16.03 14.39
N PRO A 31 -21.68 -14.98 14.02
CA PRO A 31 -21.31 -14.04 12.95
C PRO A 31 -19.92 -13.41 13.13
N ALA A 32 -19.51 -13.16 14.38
CA ALA A 32 -18.20 -12.58 14.69
C ALA A 32 -17.01 -13.46 14.24
N ARG A 33 -17.19 -14.78 14.12
CA ARG A 33 -16.16 -15.73 13.67
C ARG A 33 -16.25 -16.02 12.16
N PHE A 34 -17.27 -15.49 11.47
CA PHE A 34 -17.51 -15.78 10.06
C PHE A 34 -16.32 -15.46 9.17
N VAL A 35 -15.66 -14.31 9.35
CA VAL A 35 -14.51 -13.91 8.53
C VAL A 35 -13.35 -14.92 8.64
N LYS A 36 -13.07 -15.40 9.85
CA LYS A 36 -12.03 -16.41 10.10
C LYS A 36 -12.41 -17.75 9.46
N ALA A 37 -13.65 -18.20 9.68
CA ALA A 37 -14.14 -19.46 9.09
C ALA A 37 -14.21 -19.39 7.54
N ALA A 38 -14.52 -18.22 6.98
CA ALA A 38 -14.52 -17.99 5.54
C ALA A 38 -13.09 -18.07 4.98
N ASN A 39 -12.10 -17.53 5.68
CA ASN A 39 -10.69 -17.69 5.30
C ASN A 39 -10.28 -19.18 5.34
N ASP A 40 -10.60 -19.90 6.42
CA ASP A 40 -10.33 -21.34 6.52
C ASP A 40 -10.97 -22.13 5.35
N TYR A 41 -12.19 -21.76 4.93
CA TYR A 41 -12.86 -22.35 3.76
C TYR A 41 -12.15 -22.04 2.44
N ILE A 42 -11.70 -20.79 2.24
CA ILE A 42 -10.94 -20.38 1.05
C ILE A 42 -9.62 -21.12 0.97
N VAL A 43 -8.89 -21.21 2.08
CA VAL A 43 -7.61 -21.93 2.18
C VAL A 43 -7.78 -23.40 1.82
N ASP A 44 -8.85 -24.03 2.27
CA ASP A 44 -9.12 -25.41 1.93
C ASP A 44 -9.51 -25.61 0.46
N SER A 45 -10.34 -24.70 -0.08
CA SER A 45 -10.91 -24.84 -1.42
C SER A 45 -9.92 -24.47 -2.53
N LEU A 46 -9.12 -23.42 -2.32
CA LEU A 46 -8.23 -22.83 -3.33
C LEU A 46 -6.75 -22.93 -2.97
N GLY A 47 -6.43 -23.32 -1.73
CA GLY A 47 -5.07 -23.43 -1.21
C GLY A 47 -4.64 -22.23 -0.36
N PRO A 48 -3.57 -22.38 0.45
CA PRO A 48 -3.12 -21.39 1.43
C PRO A 48 -2.75 -20.03 0.82
N LYS A 49 -2.31 -20.01 -0.45
CA LYS A 49 -1.95 -18.79 -1.17
C LYS A 49 -3.09 -17.76 -1.28
N TYR A 50 -4.35 -18.17 -1.14
CA TYR A 50 -5.52 -17.27 -1.19
C TYR A 50 -6.02 -16.84 0.19
N GLY A 51 -5.50 -17.42 1.27
CA GLY A 51 -5.82 -17.01 2.65
C GLY A 51 -4.79 -16.08 3.27
N GLU A 52 -3.59 -16.02 2.70
CA GLU A 52 -2.49 -15.17 3.14
C GLU A 52 -2.52 -13.80 2.44
N GLY A 53 -2.17 -12.75 3.18
CA GLY A 53 -2.03 -11.42 2.62
C GLY A 53 -0.80 -11.34 1.70
N VAL A 54 -1.00 -10.81 0.48
CA VAL A 54 0.09 -10.55 -0.46
C VAL A 54 0.68 -9.17 -0.17
N VAL A 55 2.00 -9.10 -0.02
CA VAL A 55 2.70 -7.81 0.10
C VAL A 55 2.84 -7.21 -1.30
N LEU A 56 2.54 -5.92 -1.44
CA LEU A 56 2.73 -5.19 -2.68
C LEU A 56 4.22 -5.17 -3.06
N ASP A 57 4.54 -5.69 -4.24
CA ASP A 57 5.88 -5.66 -4.82
C ASP A 57 5.86 -4.76 -6.08
N MET A 58 6.43 -3.57 -5.93
CA MET A 58 6.49 -2.57 -6.99
C MET A 58 7.42 -2.98 -8.14
N GLU A 59 8.46 -3.75 -7.84
CA GLU A 59 9.42 -4.20 -8.87
C GLU A 59 8.80 -5.27 -9.75
N LYS A 60 8.10 -6.23 -9.14
CA LYS A 60 7.35 -7.24 -9.90
C LYS A 60 6.22 -6.63 -10.75
N MET A 61 5.52 -5.63 -10.21
CA MET A 61 4.48 -4.92 -10.97
C MET A 61 5.08 -4.18 -12.18
N TRP A 62 6.26 -3.57 -11.99
CA TRP A 62 6.99 -2.95 -13.08
C TRP A 62 7.40 -3.96 -14.15
N ASP A 63 7.88 -5.16 -13.76
CA ASP A 63 8.23 -6.24 -14.69
C ASP A 63 7.02 -6.74 -15.51
N GLU A 64 5.82 -6.74 -14.91
CA GLU A 64 4.56 -7.09 -15.58
C GLU A 64 4.01 -5.96 -16.48
N SER A 65 4.52 -4.73 -16.31
CA SER A 65 4.05 -3.55 -17.05
C SER A 65 4.80 -3.33 -18.36
N ASP A 66 4.13 -2.71 -19.33
CA ASP A 66 4.73 -2.24 -20.57
C ASP A 66 4.49 -0.73 -20.78
N LYS A 67 4.98 -0.20 -21.91
CA LYS A 67 4.85 1.22 -22.27
C LYS A 67 3.42 1.71 -22.48
N CYS A 68 2.46 0.80 -22.65
CA CYS A 68 1.05 1.09 -22.92
C CYS A 68 0.13 0.65 -21.77
N SER A 69 0.70 0.15 -20.67
CA SER A 69 0.00 -0.35 -19.49
C SER A 69 0.31 0.57 -18.30
N PRO A 70 -0.44 1.66 -18.10
CA PRO A 70 -0.27 2.53 -16.94
C PRO A 70 -0.47 1.76 -15.64
N MET A 71 0.22 2.20 -14.59
CA MET A 71 0.07 1.66 -13.24
C MET A 71 -0.70 2.66 -12.38
N ILE A 72 -1.93 2.30 -12.00
CA ILE A 72 -2.85 3.16 -11.24
C ILE A 72 -2.89 2.70 -9.79
N CYS A 73 -2.44 3.58 -8.89
CA CYS A 73 -2.64 3.44 -7.46
C CYS A 73 -3.96 4.10 -7.06
N PHE A 74 -4.87 3.32 -6.49
CA PHE A 74 -5.97 3.87 -5.72
C PHE A 74 -5.46 4.26 -4.35
N LEU A 75 -5.50 5.56 -4.05
CA LEU A 75 -5.04 6.10 -2.79
C LEU A 75 -5.98 5.67 -1.67
N SER A 76 -5.38 5.15 -0.60
CA SER A 76 -6.04 4.95 0.68
C SER A 76 -5.61 6.07 1.62
N MET A 77 -6.46 6.41 2.59
CA MET A 77 -6.15 7.44 3.60
C MET A 77 -4.79 7.20 4.25
N GLY A 78 -3.86 8.14 4.12
CA GLY A 78 -2.51 8.09 4.68
C GLY A 78 -1.53 7.13 4.02
N SER A 79 -1.77 6.75 2.77
CA SER A 79 -0.80 5.99 1.98
C SER A 79 -0.67 6.54 0.57
N ASP A 80 0.53 7.05 0.28
CA ASP A 80 0.93 7.53 -1.04
C ASP A 80 2.17 6.74 -1.51
N PRO A 81 2.13 6.07 -2.69
CA PRO A 81 3.26 5.30 -3.20
C PRO A 81 4.37 6.15 -3.81
N THR A 82 4.24 7.48 -3.90
CA THR A 82 5.19 8.38 -4.59
C THR A 82 6.65 8.10 -4.22
N VAL A 83 6.97 8.04 -2.93
CA VAL A 83 8.34 7.77 -2.46
C VAL A 83 8.84 6.38 -2.89
N GLN A 84 7.94 5.39 -2.91
CA GLN A 84 8.28 4.03 -3.34
C GLN A 84 8.59 3.98 -4.84
N ILE A 85 7.79 4.70 -5.65
CA ILE A 85 7.98 4.82 -7.10
C ILE A 85 9.30 5.53 -7.41
N GLU A 86 9.57 6.66 -6.76
CA GLU A 86 10.83 7.40 -6.95
C GLU A 86 12.06 6.59 -6.54
N THR A 87 11.95 5.83 -5.44
CA THR A 87 13.03 4.95 -4.98
C THR A 87 13.27 3.81 -5.97
N LEU A 88 12.21 3.23 -6.53
CA LEU A 88 12.31 2.21 -7.57
C LEU A 88 12.94 2.77 -8.85
N ALA A 89 12.53 3.96 -9.28
CA ALA A 89 13.10 4.63 -10.46
C ALA A 89 14.61 4.89 -10.29
N LYS A 90 15.01 5.40 -9.11
CA LYS A 90 16.43 5.56 -8.75
C LYS A 90 17.19 4.23 -8.78
N LYS A 91 16.60 3.15 -8.24
CA LYS A 91 17.19 1.81 -8.26
C LYS A 91 17.41 1.30 -9.69
N LYS A 92 16.49 1.61 -10.62
CA LYS A 92 16.60 1.24 -12.04
C LYS A 92 17.42 2.24 -12.88
N SER A 93 17.95 3.31 -12.27
CA SER A 93 18.64 4.40 -12.96
C SER A 93 17.79 5.07 -14.06
N ILE A 94 16.48 5.16 -13.84
CA ILE A 94 15.53 5.82 -14.75
C ILE A 94 15.06 7.11 -14.09
N GLU A 95 15.01 8.20 -14.87
CA GLU A 95 14.47 9.46 -14.39
C GLU A 95 12.95 9.37 -14.24
N CYS A 96 12.43 9.70 -13.06
CA CYS A 96 11.00 9.75 -12.76
C CYS A 96 10.58 11.18 -12.45
N ASN A 97 9.73 11.73 -13.30
CA ASN A 97 9.22 13.09 -13.17
C ASN A 97 7.79 13.07 -12.63
N ALA A 98 7.58 13.67 -11.45
CA ALA A 98 6.28 13.73 -10.80
C ALA A 98 5.59 15.08 -11.06
N ILE A 99 4.28 15.04 -11.35
CA ILE A 99 3.41 16.22 -11.46
C ILE A 99 2.15 15.95 -10.65
N SER A 100 1.86 16.83 -9.70
CA SER A 100 0.56 16.88 -9.01
C SER A 100 -0.49 17.51 -9.91
N MET A 101 -1.52 16.76 -10.26
CA MET A 101 -2.65 17.24 -11.06
C MET A 101 -3.50 18.21 -10.24
N GLY A 102 -4.04 19.20 -10.94
CA GLY A 102 -4.79 20.31 -10.37
C GLY A 102 -5.03 21.38 -11.43
N GLN A 103 -5.65 22.49 -11.03
CA GLN A 103 -6.02 23.54 -11.97
C GLN A 103 -4.78 24.10 -12.70
N GLY A 104 -4.78 24.02 -14.03
CA GLY A 104 -3.72 24.56 -14.88
C GLY A 104 -2.48 23.66 -15.06
N GLN A 105 -2.43 22.49 -14.42
CA GLN A 105 -1.26 21.59 -14.51
C GLN A 105 -1.22 20.74 -15.78
N GLU A 106 -2.34 20.66 -16.51
CA GLU A 106 -2.48 19.86 -17.72
C GLU A 106 -1.45 20.23 -18.81
N VAL A 107 -1.13 21.52 -18.97
CA VAL A 107 -0.16 21.98 -19.97
C VAL A 107 1.25 21.45 -19.65
N HIS A 108 1.63 21.46 -18.37
CA HIS A 108 2.89 20.90 -17.91
C HIS A 108 2.92 19.38 -18.05
N ALA A 109 1.81 18.71 -17.71
CA ALA A 109 1.66 17.27 -17.88
C ALA A 109 1.79 16.83 -19.35
N ARG A 110 1.12 17.53 -20.29
CA ARG A 110 1.25 17.26 -21.75
C ARG A 110 2.68 17.38 -22.24
N ARG A 111 3.39 18.43 -21.81
CA ARG A 111 4.80 18.65 -22.19
C ARG A 111 5.69 17.54 -21.63
N LEU A 112 5.49 17.18 -20.36
CA LEU A 112 6.29 16.15 -19.71
C LEU A 112 6.08 14.78 -20.36
N LEU A 113 4.83 14.40 -20.64
CA LEU A 113 4.51 13.16 -21.33
C LEU A 113 5.12 13.10 -22.72
N SER A 114 5.02 14.20 -23.49
CA SER A 114 5.61 14.27 -24.84
C SER A 114 7.13 14.05 -24.82
N GLN A 115 7.81 14.60 -23.82
CA GLN A 115 9.25 14.39 -23.62
C GLN A 115 9.54 12.94 -23.21
N ALA A 116 8.78 12.41 -22.25
CA ALA A 116 8.95 11.06 -21.73
C ALA A 116 8.68 9.97 -22.78
N TYR A 117 7.74 10.20 -23.70
CA TYR A 117 7.50 9.29 -24.84
C TYR A 117 8.74 9.12 -25.72
N SER A 118 9.57 10.15 -25.85
CA SER A 118 10.80 10.09 -26.65
C SER A 118 12.01 9.61 -25.84
N SER A 119 12.12 10.01 -24.56
CA SER A 119 13.28 9.69 -23.72
C SER A 119 13.19 8.36 -22.99
N GLY A 120 11.99 7.79 -22.83
CA GLY A 120 11.78 6.58 -22.02
C GLY A 120 11.69 6.82 -20.53
N ASN A 121 11.62 8.07 -20.10
CA ASN A 121 11.52 8.43 -18.68
C ASN A 121 10.18 8.01 -18.08
N TRP A 122 10.14 7.87 -16.76
CA TRP A 122 8.91 7.62 -16.05
C TRP A 122 8.21 8.93 -15.73
N VAL A 123 6.88 8.89 -15.80
CA VAL A 123 6.03 10.01 -15.39
C VAL A 123 5.13 9.54 -14.27
N LEU A 124 5.02 10.34 -13.21
CA LEU A 124 4.10 10.12 -12.10
C LEU A 124 3.08 11.25 -12.07
N LEU A 125 1.83 10.95 -12.43
CA LEU A 125 0.72 11.88 -12.34
C LEU A 125 0.00 11.66 -11.00
N GLN A 126 0.13 12.61 -10.09
CA GLN A 126 -0.49 12.51 -8.77
C GLN A 126 -1.87 13.15 -8.76
N ASN A 127 -2.79 12.62 -7.96
CA ASN A 127 -4.13 13.19 -7.75
C ASN A 127 -4.97 13.35 -9.04
N CYS A 128 -4.91 12.38 -9.95
CA CYS A 128 -5.59 12.45 -11.26
C CYS A 128 -7.13 12.61 -11.19
N HIS A 129 -7.76 12.24 -10.06
CA HIS A 129 -9.17 12.54 -9.79
C HIS A 129 -9.51 14.04 -9.87
N LEU A 130 -8.52 14.93 -9.73
CA LEU A 130 -8.68 16.38 -9.87
C LEU A 130 -8.66 16.87 -11.33
N SER A 131 -8.37 16.00 -12.31
CA SER A 131 -8.24 16.37 -13.73
C SER A 131 -8.68 15.22 -14.64
N LEU A 132 -9.98 14.92 -14.62
CA LEU A 132 -10.57 13.78 -15.33
C LEU A 132 -10.54 13.94 -16.85
N ASP A 133 -10.81 15.14 -17.35
CA ASP A 133 -10.80 15.44 -18.80
C ASP A 133 -9.43 15.15 -19.40
N PHE A 134 -8.37 15.47 -18.66
CA PHE A 134 -7.00 15.16 -19.04
C PHE A 134 -6.72 13.64 -19.08
N CYS A 135 -7.33 12.86 -18.18
CA CYS A 135 -7.19 11.40 -18.19
C CYS A 135 -7.83 10.76 -19.43
N GLU A 136 -8.93 11.33 -19.94
CA GLU A 136 -9.55 10.89 -21.20
C GLU A 136 -8.69 11.23 -22.42
N GLU A 137 -8.15 12.46 -22.46
CA GLU A 137 -7.23 12.88 -23.52
C GLU A 137 -6.00 11.97 -23.62
N PHE A 138 -5.39 11.67 -22.48
CA PHE A 138 -4.20 10.83 -22.43
C PHE A 138 -4.48 9.38 -22.86
N LEU A 139 -5.64 8.83 -22.49
CA LEU A 139 -6.05 7.50 -22.95
C LEU A 139 -6.03 7.41 -24.49
N LEU A 140 -6.57 8.42 -25.17
CA LEU A 140 -6.54 8.49 -26.64
C LEU A 140 -5.10 8.54 -27.15
N GLN A 141 -4.25 9.41 -26.56
CA GLN A 141 -2.86 9.55 -26.97
C GLN A 141 -2.05 8.25 -26.83
N LEU A 142 -2.24 7.48 -25.75
CA LEU A 142 -1.59 6.18 -25.57
C LEU A 142 -1.98 5.20 -26.67
N THR A 143 -3.29 5.11 -26.96
CA THR A 143 -3.79 4.14 -27.93
C THR A 143 -3.37 4.46 -29.36
N GLU A 144 -3.36 5.75 -29.74
CA GLU A 144 -3.03 6.19 -31.10
C GLU A 144 -1.52 6.21 -31.39
N ASN A 145 -0.68 6.49 -30.39
CA ASN A 145 0.77 6.70 -30.58
C ASN A 145 1.65 5.55 -30.08
N THR A 146 1.08 4.35 -29.90
CA THR A 146 1.78 3.15 -29.38
C THR A 146 3.18 2.94 -30.00
N ASP A 147 3.30 3.11 -31.32
CA ASP A 147 4.55 2.87 -32.06
C ASP A 147 5.63 3.93 -31.80
N ARG A 148 5.24 5.13 -31.38
CA ARG A 148 6.14 6.27 -31.14
C ARG A 148 6.63 6.36 -29.70
N ILE A 149 6.05 5.57 -28.79
CA ILE A 149 6.40 5.56 -27.38
C ILE A 149 7.63 4.66 -27.16
N HIS A 150 8.62 5.20 -26.47
CA HIS A 150 9.83 4.49 -26.07
C HIS A 150 9.51 3.23 -25.24
N PRO A 151 10.16 2.08 -25.49
CA PRO A 151 9.90 0.81 -24.77
C PRO A 151 10.01 0.90 -23.24
N ASP A 152 10.93 1.73 -22.73
CA ASP A 152 11.17 1.87 -21.28
C ASP A 152 10.24 2.86 -20.58
N PHE A 153 9.45 3.63 -21.35
CA PHE A 153 8.49 4.57 -20.79
C PHE A 153 7.51 3.84 -19.86
N ARG A 154 7.25 4.40 -18.69
CA ARG A 154 6.21 3.92 -17.78
C ARG A 154 5.43 5.10 -17.23
N LEU A 155 4.11 4.95 -17.21
CA LEU A 155 3.22 5.91 -16.56
C LEU A 155 2.73 5.35 -15.22
N TRP A 156 2.92 6.14 -14.18
CA TRP A 156 2.36 5.95 -12.86
C TRP A 156 1.27 6.99 -12.61
N ILE A 157 0.14 6.56 -12.07
CA ILE A 157 -0.99 7.42 -11.73
C ILE A 157 -1.36 7.18 -10.28
N THR A 158 -1.58 8.25 -9.51
CA THR A 158 -2.28 8.15 -8.22
C THR A 158 -3.63 8.85 -8.30
N THR A 159 -4.66 8.20 -7.77
CA THR A 159 -6.01 8.75 -7.81
C THR A 159 -6.85 8.27 -6.63
N GLU A 160 -7.78 9.10 -6.16
CA GLU A 160 -8.90 8.63 -5.36
C GLU A 160 -9.95 7.98 -6.25
N VAL A 161 -10.84 7.19 -5.64
CA VAL A 161 -11.96 6.57 -6.35
C VAL A 161 -12.91 7.66 -6.82
N HIS A 162 -13.12 7.75 -8.13
CA HIS A 162 -14.04 8.71 -8.72
C HIS A 162 -14.96 8.04 -9.76
N PRO A 163 -16.30 8.23 -9.70
CA PRO A 163 -17.26 7.51 -10.55
C PRO A 163 -17.14 7.87 -12.04
N LYS A 164 -16.59 9.04 -12.36
CA LYS A 164 -16.33 9.50 -13.74
C LYS A 164 -14.89 9.23 -14.21
N PHE A 165 -14.11 8.47 -13.44
CA PHE A 165 -12.76 8.14 -13.88
C PHE A 165 -12.82 7.26 -15.16
N PRO A 166 -11.98 7.50 -16.19
CA PRO A 166 -12.17 6.87 -17.49
C PRO A 166 -12.05 5.34 -17.43
N ILE A 167 -13.12 4.64 -17.81
CA ILE A 167 -13.17 3.17 -17.77
C ILE A 167 -12.14 2.56 -18.72
N GLY A 168 -11.91 3.17 -19.89
CA GLY A 168 -10.90 2.67 -20.83
C GLY A 168 -9.48 2.68 -20.24
N LEU A 169 -9.14 3.73 -19.47
CA LEU A 169 -7.86 3.81 -18.78
C LEU A 169 -7.78 2.77 -17.66
N LEU A 170 -8.88 2.51 -16.96
CA LEU A 170 -8.98 1.38 -16.05
C LEU A 170 -8.80 0.05 -16.80
N GLN A 171 -9.36 -0.16 -17.99
CA GLN A 171 -9.26 -1.47 -18.65
C GLN A 171 -7.83 -1.85 -19.02
N ILE A 172 -7.03 -0.89 -19.52
CA ILE A 172 -5.66 -1.15 -20.00
C ILE A 172 -4.57 -1.06 -18.90
N SER A 173 -4.93 -0.61 -17.70
CA SER A 173 -3.96 -0.38 -16.62
C SER A 173 -3.78 -1.58 -15.68
N ILE A 174 -2.63 -1.62 -15.03
CA ILE A 174 -2.42 -2.39 -13.81
C ILE A 174 -2.94 -1.56 -12.64
N LYS A 175 -3.78 -2.15 -11.79
CA LYS A 175 -4.39 -1.45 -10.64
C LYS A 175 -3.86 -2.06 -9.37
N TYR A 176 -3.48 -1.21 -8.45
CA TYR A 176 -3.02 -1.64 -7.14
C TYR A 176 -3.47 -0.65 -6.07
N THR A 177 -3.46 -1.13 -4.83
CA THR A 177 -3.64 -0.32 -3.64
C THR A 177 -2.37 -0.43 -2.80
N ALA A 178 -1.85 0.71 -2.35
CA ALA A 178 -0.73 0.75 -1.43
C ALA A 178 -1.26 0.71 0.02
N GLU A 179 -2.08 -0.27 0.39
CA GLU A 179 -2.66 -0.31 1.73
C GLU A 179 -1.63 -0.67 2.80
N PRO A 180 -1.73 -0.08 4.02
CA PRO A 180 -0.95 -0.57 5.14
C PRO A 180 -1.29 -2.03 5.45
N PRO A 181 -0.27 -2.89 5.65
CA PRO A 181 -0.51 -4.29 5.93
C PRO A 181 -1.27 -4.42 7.24
N GLN A 182 -2.27 -5.31 7.25
CA GLN A 182 -3.15 -5.44 8.39
C GLN A 182 -2.54 -6.33 9.48
N GLY A 183 -2.61 -5.84 10.71
CA GLY A 183 -2.22 -6.56 11.91
C GLY A 183 -0.85 -6.15 12.43
N VAL A 184 -0.67 -6.25 13.75
CA VAL A 184 0.50 -5.73 14.47
C VAL A 184 1.82 -6.29 13.92
N LYS A 185 1.88 -7.59 13.63
CA LYS A 185 3.10 -8.22 13.09
C LYS A 185 3.47 -7.67 11.71
N ALA A 186 2.47 -7.45 10.87
CA ALA A 186 2.68 -7.02 9.49
C ALA A 186 3.01 -5.52 9.42
N GLY A 187 2.33 -4.70 10.24
CA GLY A 187 2.66 -3.29 10.42
C GLY A 187 4.09 -3.09 10.93
N LEU A 188 4.50 -3.84 11.96
CA LEU A 188 5.85 -3.75 12.50
C LEU A 188 6.91 -4.12 11.46
N LYS A 189 6.69 -5.21 10.71
CA LYS A 189 7.58 -5.61 9.60
C LYS A 189 7.70 -4.50 8.56
N ARG A 190 6.61 -3.82 8.19
CA ARG A 190 6.65 -2.68 7.26
C ARG A 190 7.45 -1.53 7.81
N THR A 191 7.23 -1.14 9.06
CA THR A 191 8.00 -0.06 9.70
C THR A 191 9.49 -0.38 9.64
N PHE A 192 9.90 -1.59 10.01
CA PHE A 192 11.30 -2.01 9.94
C PHE A 192 11.85 -2.14 8.51
N ALA A 193 11.03 -2.51 7.53
CA ALA A 193 11.47 -2.56 6.13
C ALA A 193 11.80 -1.17 5.57
N GLY A 194 11.18 -0.12 6.11
CA GLY A 194 11.50 1.28 5.79
C GLY A 194 12.72 1.84 6.52
N LEU A 195 13.21 1.17 7.57
CA LEU A 195 14.41 1.57 8.30
C LEU A 195 15.66 1.08 7.56
N THR A 196 16.44 1.97 6.97
CA THR A 196 17.77 1.61 6.44
C THR A 196 18.72 1.31 7.60
N GLN A 197 19.50 0.23 7.45
CA GLN A 197 20.38 -0.28 8.51
C GLN A 197 21.42 0.75 8.97
N GLU A 198 22.00 1.49 8.01
CA GLU A 198 23.01 2.53 8.27
C GLU A 198 22.43 3.82 8.87
N GLN A 199 21.20 4.22 8.53
CA GLN A 199 20.69 5.53 8.95
C GLN A 199 19.92 5.50 10.27
N GLN A 200 19.36 4.36 10.70
CA GLN A 200 18.49 4.31 11.88
C GLN A 200 18.75 3.16 12.85
N LEU A 201 19.29 2.00 12.45
CA LEU A 201 19.55 0.90 13.39
C LEU A 201 20.86 1.09 14.17
N GLU A 202 21.86 1.70 13.55
CA GLU A 202 23.17 2.00 14.13
C GLU A 202 23.43 3.51 14.26
N ALA A 203 22.39 4.31 14.10
CA ALA A 203 22.45 5.78 14.13
C ALA A 203 23.00 6.34 15.44
N ASN A 204 22.81 5.61 16.54
CA ASN A 204 23.30 5.98 17.84
C ASN A 204 23.87 4.72 18.55
N THR A 205 25.05 4.88 19.15
CA THR A 205 25.80 3.78 19.80
C THR A 205 25.35 3.52 21.24
N HIS A 206 24.51 4.38 21.80
CA HIS A 206 23.95 4.27 23.14
C HIS A 206 23.17 2.96 23.29
N GLU A 207 23.42 2.25 24.39
CA GLU A 207 22.86 0.91 24.64
C GLU A 207 21.33 0.87 24.60
N LYS A 208 20.67 2.00 24.90
CA LYS A 208 19.19 2.11 24.91
C LYS A 208 18.58 2.43 23.54
N TRP A 209 19.36 2.74 22.51
CA TRP A 209 18.83 3.14 21.20
C TRP A 209 17.96 2.05 20.58
N ARG A 210 18.49 0.83 20.44
CA ARG A 210 17.79 -0.29 19.79
C ARG A 210 16.50 -0.69 20.52
N PRO A 211 16.47 -0.84 21.87
CA PRO A 211 15.23 -1.08 22.60
C PRO A 211 14.18 0.03 22.44
N LEU A 212 14.60 1.29 22.46
CA LEU A 212 13.69 2.43 22.28
C LEU A 212 13.10 2.47 20.88
N LEU A 213 13.94 2.28 19.86
CA LEU A 213 13.51 2.21 18.46
C LEU A 213 12.43 1.14 18.25
N TYR A 214 12.64 -0.06 18.83
CA TYR A 214 11.63 -1.12 18.81
C TYR A 214 10.34 -0.71 19.53
N ALA A 215 10.42 -0.13 20.72
CA ALA A 215 9.26 0.29 21.49
C ALA A 215 8.42 1.34 20.74
N ILE A 216 9.07 2.30 20.07
CA ILE A 216 8.41 3.33 19.26
C ILE A 216 7.76 2.71 18.03
N ALA A 217 8.47 1.85 17.30
CA ALA A 217 7.93 1.16 16.13
C ALA A 217 6.71 0.31 16.48
N PHE A 218 6.77 -0.38 17.64
CA PHE A 218 5.65 -1.13 18.17
C PHE A 218 4.48 -0.23 18.54
N LEU A 219 4.72 0.88 19.26
CA LEU A 219 3.68 1.84 19.62
C LEU A 219 3.01 2.46 18.38
N HIS A 220 3.81 2.88 17.40
CA HIS A 220 3.31 3.43 16.14
C HIS A 220 2.38 2.43 15.43
N THR A 221 2.80 1.17 15.35
CA THR A 221 1.99 0.10 14.76
C THR A 221 0.67 -0.11 15.53
N ILE A 222 0.72 -0.15 16.87
CA ILE A 222 -0.48 -0.33 17.70
C ILE A 222 -1.46 0.82 17.51
N VAL A 223 -0.96 2.05 17.48
CA VAL A 223 -1.77 3.25 17.31
C VAL A 223 -2.44 3.27 15.94
N GLN A 224 -1.73 2.86 14.88
CA GLN A 224 -2.31 2.66 13.55
C GLN A 224 -3.39 1.58 13.55
N GLU A 225 -3.12 0.39 14.10
CA GLU A 225 -4.08 -0.71 14.15
C GLU A 225 -5.33 -0.37 14.97
N ARG A 226 -5.18 0.44 16.02
CA ARG A 226 -6.29 0.88 16.87
C ARG A 226 -7.33 1.72 16.11
N ARG A 227 -6.95 2.37 15.00
CA ARG A 227 -7.89 3.13 14.13
C ARG A 227 -9.01 2.24 13.56
N LYS A 228 -8.77 0.94 13.39
CA LYS A 228 -9.76 -0.02 12.86
C LYS A 228 -10.99 -0.20 13.74
N PHE A 229 -10.89 0.17 15.02
CA PHE A 229 -11.99 0.04 15.98
C PHE A 229 -12.92 1.26 16.00
N GLY A 230 -12.72 2.22 15.08
CA GLY A 230 -13.57 3.41 14.96
C GLY A 230 -13.64 4.17 16.29
N PRO A 231 -14.85 4.54 16.75
CA PRO A 231 -15.04 5.27 18.02
C PRO A 231 -14.49 4.58 19.27
N LEU A 232 -14.38 3.24 19.27
CA LEU A 232 -13.79 2.49 20.40
C LEU A 232 -12.26 2.62 20.43
N GLY A 233 -11.66 2.88 19.27
CA GLY A 233 -10.23 3.13 19.13
C GLY A 233 -9.88 4.57 19.47
N TRP A 234 -10.54 5.51 18.78
CA TRP A 234 -10.32 6.95 18.86
C TRP A 234 -11.64 7.71 18.76
N ASN A 235 -11.87 8.69 19.64
CA ASN A 235 -13.06 9.56 19.57
C ASN A 235 -13.09 10.38 18.28
N ILE A 236 -11.93 10.83 17.82
CA ILE A 236 -11.73 11.55 16.55
C ILE A 236 -10.60 10.81 15.80
N PRO A 237 -10.82 10.36 14.56
CA PRO A 237 -9.78 9.70 13.78
C PRO A 237 -8.59 10.65 13.55
N TYR A 238 -7.39 10.19 13.88
CA TYR A 238 -6.13 10.85 13.51
C TYR A 238 -5.35 9.96 12.54
N GLU A 239 -4.70 10.59 11.58
CA GLU A 239 -3.95 9.90 10.54
C GLU A 239 -2.47 9.77 10.88
N PHE A 240 -2.17 8.80 11.77
CA PHE A 240 -0.79 8.46 12.10
C PHE A 240 -0.05 7.90 10.88
N ASN A 241 0.91 8.66 10.37
CA ASN A 241 1.63 8.35 9.14
C ASN A 241 3.14 8.17 9.40
N GLN A 242 3.89 7.89 8.33
CA GLN A 242 5.34 7.67 8.43
C GLN A 242 6.09 8.93 8.92
N SER A 243 5.58 10.13 8.64
CA SER A 243 6.20 11.39 9.07
C SER A 243 6.17 11.54 10.59
N ASP A 244 5.06 11.16 11.24
CA ASP A 244 4.94 11.16 12.71
C ASP A 244 5.98 10.23 13.35
N PHE A 245 6.15 9.04 12.76
CA PHE A 245 7.14 8.08 13.20
C PHE A 245 8.57 8.62 13.01
N ASN A 246 8.89 9.13 11.83
CA ASN A 246 10.22 9.66 11.52
C ASN A 246 10.60 10.83 12.43
N ALA A 247 9.66 11.75 12.69
CA ALA A 247 9.86 12.87 13.61
C ALA A 247 10.13 12.38 15.04
N THR A 248 9.39 11.37 15.51
CA THR A 248 9.59 10.78 16.84
C THR A 248 10.95 10.11 16.97
N VAL A 249 11.37 9.35 15.94
CA VAL A 249 12.68 8.69 15.91
C VAL A 249 13.81 9.72 15.94
N GLN A 250 13.70 10.77 15.13
CA GLN A 250 14.69 11.85 15.08
C GLN A 250 14.79 12.59 16.42
N PHE A 251 13.67 12.87 17.07
CA PHE A 251 13.66 13.51 18.39
C PHE A 251 14.41 12.67 19.44
N ILE A 252 14.16 11.36 19.45
CA ILE A 252 14.80 10.46 20.43
C ILE A 252 16.28 10.27 20.13
N GLN A 253 16.67 10.26 18.86
CA GLN A 253 18.07 10.25 18.46
C GLN A 253 18.80 11.48 19.02
N ASN A 254 18.29 12.68 18.72
CA ASN A 254 18.88 13.93 19.22
C ASN A 254 18.96 13.97 20.75
N TYR A 255 17.90 13.50 21.43
CA TYR A 255 17.88 13.47 22.89
C TYR A 255 18.96 12.55 23.48
N LEU A 256 19.21 11.39 22.88
CA LEU A 256 20.26 10.49 23.33
C LEU A 256 21.66 11.04 23.02
N ASP A 257 21.84 11.69 21.87
CA ASP A 257 23.10 12.36 21.51
C ASP A 257 23.45 13.49 22.51
N ASP A 258 22.45 14.27 22.93
CA ASP A 258 22.61 15.31 23.95
C ASP A 258 22.98 14.71 25.33
N MET A 259 22.42 13.56 25.70
CA MET A 259 22.75 12.88 26.97
C MET A 259 24.17 12.34 27.01
N ASP A 260 24.70 11.87 25.87
CA ASP A 260 26.07 11.37 25.77
C ASP A 260 27.11 12.49 25.68
N SER A 261 26.76 13.63 25.07
CA SER A 261 27.63 14.82 25.05
C SER A 261 27.71 15.56 26.40
N ALA A 262 26.74 15.34 27.29
CA ALA A 262 26.72 15.89 28.64
C ALA A 262 27.49 15.05 29.69
N LYS A 263 28.13 13.95 29.28
CA LYS A 263 29.06 13.16 30.10
C LYS A 263 30.51 13.54 29.82
#